data_AF-B3C5W6-F1
#
_entry.id   AF-B3C5W6-F1
#
_cell.length_a   1.000
_cell.length_b   1.000
_cell.length_c   1.000
_cell.angle_alpha   90.00
_cell.angle_beta   90.00
_cell.angle_gamma   90.00
#
_symmetry.space_group_name_H-M   'P 1'
#
loop_
_entity.id
_entity.type
_entity.pdbx_description
1 polymer ?
#
loop_
_entity_poly.entity_id
_entity_poly.type
_entity_poly.pdbx_seq_one_letter_code
_entity_poly.pdbx_strand_id
1 'polypeptide(L)'
;MIMKKYFVSLFCIAAFCACTDQVNDFPAQPDRAQSKTINQAPLDQVTAQKKFAKALSKAVSNSLDVRKFLKAEAVAQFDNDYDIFYPLVKNKIVYDNQSLRDILLSYCKDENELVQIEQSLPLLNILVPDLSLFWDFNAEKWNVDDKEVSVICRDDKDNTLYENGENIGKMTTGDIPDFPCLVVKNNERMKVSSVKTRSGEATYEFLSDAFDGSKRKLQTRHYEEDINLQPTEDLEAYVNGSEIMSSVKDAWNEFKNVPNAYQRDYIYYGITKENKPGTLNRYIREKLYRFRIAANAYSAINDPTQDPTLQDTQKNKGYLTNEEIIQKIWTDGNFEFHFKSYISGEDSKEAMEAKLTFTINPRDAFSLEKIHLKHKNSTAFRQSKNFYTVDAKNLRSKWIYPEKSDKNADDLVFTLPWDLYNKSLSIFMFVEEWDKGQTITQEKSVVSEFINKADFSIEGSGSIGKVSLSTKLGYGFSHTKTVSNKATIQTTVESDPLGTLYFQYNDPIIRDEINGTYKLYNVSSGSVVATLLPVDSSK
;
A
#
# COMPACT_ATOMS: atom_id res chain seq x y z
N MET A 1 -33.59 52.35 -36.43
CA MET A 1 -34.78 52.48 -35.57
C MET A 1 -34.37 52.00 -34.19
N ILE A 2 -34.25 52.95 -33.26
CA ILE A 2 -33.66 52.79 -31.93
C ILE A 2 -34.79 52.46 -30.95
N MET A 3 -34.61 51.45 -30.09
CA MET A 3 -35.31 51.40 -28.81
C MET A 3 -34.32 51.19 -27.67
N LYS A 4 -34.14 52.28 -26.93
CA LYS A 4 -33.60 52.42 -25.58
C LYS A 4 -34.36 51.55 -24.59
N LYS A 5 -33.75 51.25 -23.43
CA LYS A 5 -34.19 51.43 -22.01
C LYS A 5 -33.22 50.62 -21.12
N TYR A 6 -32.78 50.96 -19.91
CA TYR A 6 -32.52 52.20 -19.16
C TYR A 6 -31.58 51.76 -18.02
N PHE A 7 -30.45 52.46 -17.82
CA PHE A 7 -29.59 52.32 -16.63
C PHE A 7 -30.25 53.06 -15.46
N VAL A 8 -30.38 52.42 -14.29
CA VAL A 8 -30.75 53.09 -13.03
C VAL A 8 -29.57 53.00 -12.07
N SER A 9 -28.96 54.15 -11.83
CA SER A 9 -28.02 54.43 -10.76
C SER A 9 -28.81 54.83 -9.52
N LEU A 10 -28.51 54.23 -8.36
CA LEU A 10 -29.06 54.64 -7.07
C LEU A 10 -27.92 55.00 -6.13
N PHE A 11 -27.74 56.31 -5.94
CA PHE A 11 -27.01 56.96 -4.87
C PHE A 11 -27.78 56.74 -3.55
N CYS A 12 -27.10 56.33 -2.48
CA CYS A 12 -27.65 56.42 -1.12
C CYS A 12 -26.62 57.03 -0.17
N ILE A 13 -27.07 58.13 0.43
CA ILE A 13 -26.36 59.07 1.30
C ILE A 13 -26.26 58.47 2.70
N ALA A 14 -25.07 58.53 3.30
CA ALA A 14 -24.85 58.22 4.71
C ALA A 14 -25.40 59.35 5.60
N ALA A 15 -26.30 59.00 6.53
CA ALA A 15 -26.76 59.89 7.58
C ALA A 15 -26.04 59.57 8.90
N PHE A 16 -25.35 60.56 9.44
CA PHE A 16 -24.89 60.59 10.82
C PHE A 16 -26.08 60.75 11.76
N CYS A 17 -26.13 59.96 12.84
CA CYS A 17 -26.79 60.34 14.09
C CYS A 17 -26.08 59.69 15.27
N ALA A 18 -25.65 60.56 16.20
CA ALA A 18 -25.15 60.24 17.52
C ALA A 18 -26.31 59.98 18.49
N CYS A 19 -26.07 59.18 19.54
CA CYS A 19 -26.83 59.24 20.80
C CYS A 19 -25.97 58.72 21.97
N THR A 20 -25.42 59.68 22.71
CA THR A 20 -25.43 59.85 24.18
C THR A 20 -25.31 58.65 25.12
N ASP A 21 -24.29 58.76 25.99
CA ASP A 21 -24.13 58.07 27.26
C ASP A 21 -25.31 58.30 28.22
N GLN A 22 -25.77 57.22 28.87
CA GLN A 22 -26.49 57.30 30.14
C GLN A 22 -25.84 56.40 31.17
N VAL A 23 -25.25 57.05 32.17
CA VAL A 23 -24.72 56.48 33.41
C VAL A 23 -25.89 56.20 34.34
N ASN A 24 -26.01 54.95 34.82
CA ASN A 24 -26.84 54.62 35.98
C ASN A 24 -25.93 54.02 37.07
N ASP A 25 -25.77 54.79 38.15
CA ASP A 25 -25.15 54.40 39.42
C ASP A 25 -26.12 53.54 40.25
N PHE A 26 -25.62 52.46 40.83
CA PHE A 26 -26.20 51.81 42.02
C PHE A 26 -25.07 51.30 42.94
N PRO A 27 -25.29 51.27 44.27
CA PRO A 27 -24.24 51.46 45.28
C PRO A 27 -23.45 50.19 45.64
N ALA A 28 -22.26 50.44 46.18
CA ALA A 28 -21.22 49.49 46.56
C ALA A 28 -21.53 48.65 47.82
N GLN A 29 -21.03 47.41 47.84
CA GLN A 29 -20.45 46.73 49.02
C GLN A 29 -19.67 45.44 48.63
N PRO A 30 -18.78 44.89 49.47
CA PRO A 30 -17.35 45.21 49.53
C PRO A 30 -16.41 44.08 49.08
N ASP A 31 -15.15 44.48 48.90
CA ASP A 31 -13.93 43.76 48.57
C ASP A 31 -13.86 42.24 48.82
N ARG A 32 -13.52 41.51 47.74
CA ARG A 32 -12.67 40.31 47.81
C ARG A 32 -11.60 40.35 46.72
N ALA A 33 -10.37 40.58 47.18
CA ALA A 33 -9.09 40.20 46.60
C ALA A 33 -8.94 40.38 45.07
N GLN A 34 -8.42 41.53 44.69
CA GLN A 34 -7.85 41.79 43.36
C GLN A 34 -6.69 40.81 43.07
N SER A 35 -6.94 39.80 42.24
CA SER A 35 -5.92 39.36 41.29
C SER A 35 -5.81 40.45 40.23
N LYS A 36 -4.64 41.08 40.09
CA LYS A 36 -4.35 42.05 39.04
C LYS A 36 -4.49 41.39 37.66
N THR A 37 -5.69 41.42 37.08
CA THR A 37 -5.85 41.28 35.64
C THR A 37 -5.40 42.60 35.04
N ILE A 38 -4.25 42.59 34.38
CA ILE A 38 -3.81 43.73 33.57
C ILE A 38 -4.82 43.83 32.42
N ASN A 39 -5.78 44.74 32.52
CA ASN A 39 -6.60 45.17 31.40
C ASN A 39 -5.72 46.02 30.46
N GLN A 40 -4.84 45.37 29.71
CA GLN A 40 -4.25 45.96 28.52
C GLN A 40 -5.30 45.93 27.41
N ALA A 41 -5.56 47.09 26.79
CA ALA A 41 -6.43 47.16 25.64
C ALA A 41 -5.93 46.19 24.55
N PRO A 42 -6.82 45.50 23.81
CA PRO A 42 -6.41 44.65 22.70
C PRO A 42 -5.52 45.42 21.72
N LEU A 43 -4.51 44.75 21.16
CA LEU A 43 -3.74 45.34 20.07
C LEU A 43 -4.69 45.72 18.93
N ASP A 44 -4.41 46.83 18.24
CA ASP A 44 -5.09 47.08 16.97
C ASP A 44 -4.73 45.95 15.97
N GLN A 45 -5.67 45.64 15.08
CA GLN A 45 -5.55 44.48 14.19
C GLN A 45 -4.29 44.55 13.30
N VAL A 46 -3.91 45.75 12.86
CA VAL A 46 -2.75 45.96 11.99
C VAL A 46 -1.47 45.67 12.76
N THR A 47 -1.33 46.19 13.97
CA THR A 47 -0.15 45.91 14.81
C THR A 47 -0.08 44.45 15.21
N ALA A 48 -1.20 43.81 15.54
CA ALA A 48 -1.27 42.38 15.80
C ALA A 48 -0.78 41.56 14.59
N GLN A 49 -1.19 41.96 13.38
CA GLN A 49 -0.83 41.25 12.14
C GLN A 49 0.65 41.41 11.82
N LYS A 50 1.22 42.61 12.01
CA LYS A 50 2.66 42.85 11.85
C LYS A 50 3.49 42.00 12.82
N LYS A 51 3.06 41.92 14.09
CA LYS A 51 3.74 41.09 15.09
C LYS A 51 3.66 39.60 14.73
N PHE A 52 2.51 39.13 14.28
CA PHE A 52 2.35 37.76 13.83
C PHE A 52 3.21 37.45 12.59
N ALA A 53 3.18 38.32 11.58
CA ALA A 53 4.00 38.17 10.36
C ALA A 53 5.50 38.13 10.69
N LYS A 54 5.94 38.95 11.65
CA LYS A 54 7.31 38.95 12.15
C LYS A 54 7.68 37.64 12.87
N ALA A 55 6.79 37.09 13.70
CA ALA A 55 7.03 35.81 14.37
C ALA A 55 7.02 34.65 13.37
N LEU A 56 6.07 34.65 12.43
CA LEU A 56 5.94 33.65 11.38
C LEU A 56 7.17 33.64 10.48
N SER A 57 7.68 34.81 10.05
CA SER A 57 8.89 34.88 9.20
C SER A 57 10.11 34.25 9.88
N LYS A 58 10.28 34.43 11.20
CA LYS A 58 11.33 33.71 11.94
C LYS A 58 11.10 32.20 11.97
N ALA A 59 9.86 31.77 12.23
CA ALA A 59 9.55 30.34 12.29
C ALA A 59 9.80 29.64 10.96
N VAL A 60 9.36 30.24 9.84
CA VAL A 60 9.55 29.65 8.51
C VAL A 60 11.00 29.70 8.05
N SER A 61 11.79 30.74 8.38
CA SER A 61 13.22 30.76 8.02
C SER A 61 14.04 29.73 8.80
N ASN A 62 13.71 29.50 10.08
CA ASN A 62 14.51 28.67 10.97
C ASN A 62 14.06 27.21 11.08
N SER A 63 12.86 26.84 10.61
CA SER A 63 12.34 25.46 10.71
C SER A 63 11.85 24.92 9.37
N LEU A 64 12.49 23.84 8.91
CA LEU A 64 12.02 23.04 7.77
C LEU A 64 10.64 22.42 8.05
N ASP A 65 10.42 21.95 9.28
CA ASP A 65 9.18 21.27 9.65
C ASP A 65 7.98 22.24 9.67
N VAL A 66 8.19 23.50 10.07
CA VAL A 66 7.16 24.55 9.93
C VAL A 66 6.78 24.76 8.47
N ARG A 67 7.76 24.82 7.55
CA ARG A 67 7.47 24.99 6.11
C ARG A 67 6.72 23.79 5.54
N LYS A 68 7.12 22.56 5.89
CA LYS A 68 6.40 21.33 5.51
C LYS A 68 4.98 21.31 6.04
N PHE A 69 4.78 21.70 7.29
CA PHE A 69 3.47 21.77 7.93
C PHE A 69 2.56 22.78 7.23
N LEU A 70 3.03 24.01 7.01
CA LEU A 70 2.24 25.05 6.32
C LEU A 70 1.90 24.64 4.89
N LYS A 71 2.85 24.04 4.16
CA LYS A 71 2.60 23.49 2.83
C LYS A 71 1.48 22.44 2.85
N ALA A 72 1.53 21.49 3.78
CA ALA A 72 0.53 20.43 3.89
C ALA A 72 -0.87 20.99 4.22
N GLU A 73 -0.96 21.94 5.16
CA GLU A 73 -2.24 22.57 5.51
C GLU A 73 -2.79 23.42 4.35
N ALA A 74 -1.94 24.13 3.60
CA ALA A 74 -2.37 24.88 2.42
C ALA A 74 -2.90 23.97 1.31
N VAL A 75 -2.19 22.89 0.98
CA VAL A 75 -2.59 21.93 -0.07
C VAL A 75 -3.90 21.21 0.26
N ALA A 76 -4.26 21.10 1.54
CA ALA A 76 -5.55 20.56 1.95
C ALA A 76 -6.74 21.42 1.47
N GLN A 77 -6.51 22.70 1.17
CA GLN A 77 -7.48 23.66 0.65
C GLN A 77 -8.80 23.63 1.41
N PHE A 78 -8.72 23.82 2.73
CA PHE A 78 -9.86 23.66 3.64
C PHE A 78 -11.06 24.55 3.26
N ASP A 79 -10.80 25.72 2.66
CA ASP A 79 -11.80 26.67 2.20
C ASP A 79 -11.89 26.81 0.67
N ASN A 80 -11.39 25.81 -0.07
CA ASN A 80 -11.17 25.82 -1.52
C ASN A 80 -10.13 26.83 -2.03
N ASP A 81 -9.33 27.43 -1.16
CA ASP A 81 -8.11 28.19 -1.49
C ASP A 81 -6.90 27.61 -0.77
N TYR A 82 -5.69 28.09 -1.09
CA TYR A 82 -4.46 27.74 -0.36
C TYR A 82 -4.31 28.52 0.97
N ASP A 83 -5.43 28.73 1.65
CA ASP A 83 -5.52 29.42 2.93
C ASP A 83 -5.27 28.43 4.09
N ILE A 84 -4.55 28.89 5.11
CA ILE A 84 -4.26 28.18 6.36
C ILE A 84 -4.90 28.97 7.49
N PHE A 85 -6.02 28.46 7.99
CA PHE A 85 -6.77 29.14 9.04
C PHE A 85 -6.16 28.85 10.41
N TYR A 86 -5.34 29.80 10.90
CA TYR A 86 -4.53 29.68 12.11
C TYR A 86 -5.31 29.14 13.32
N PRO A 87 -6.53 29.61 13.64
CA PRO A 87 -7.27 29.10 14.80
C PRO A 87 -7.51 27.58 14.82
N LEU A 88 -7.63 26.94 13.66
CA LEU A 88 -7.85 25.49 13.56
C LEU A 88 -6.56 24.68 13.59
N VAL A 89 -5.42 25.30 13.28
CA VAL A 89 -4.14 24.60 13.12
C VAL A 89 -3.14 24.92 14.23
N LYS A 90 -3.35 26.00 15.00
CA LYS A 90 -2.40 26.48 16.02
C LYS A 90 -1.96 25.42 17.03
N ASN A 91 -2.86 24.51 17.42
CA ASN A 91 -2.60 23.48 18.42
C ASN A 91 -2.16 22.13 17.80
N LYS A 92 -2.06 22.02 16.47
CA LYS A 92 -1.55 20.82 15.79
C LYS A 92 -0.03 20.72 15.98
N ILE A 93 0.46 19.51 16.21
CA ILE A 93 1.89 19.22 16.39
C ILE A 93 2.63 19.36 15.05
N VAL A 94 3.75 20.09 15.07
CA VAL A 94 4.62 20.31 13.90
C VAL A 94 5.84 19.38 13.98
N TYR A 95 6.60 19.44 15.07
CA TYR A 95 7.75 18.55 15.35
C TYR A 95 8.06 18.52 16.86
N ASP A 96 8.76 17.49 17.34
CA ASP A 96 9.20 17.34 18.74
C ASP A 96 8.14 17.67 19.81
N ASN A 97 6.90 17.22 19.58
CA ASN A 97 5.72 17.52 20.43
C ASN A 97 5.42 19.02 20.61
N GLN A 98 6.01 19.91 19.81
CA GLN A 98 5.67 21.33 19.77
C GLN A 98 4.55 21.57 18.77
N SER A 99 3.54 22.31 19.19
CA SER A 99 2.51 22.81 18.29
C SER A 99 3.00 24.03 17.49
N LEU A 100 2.27 24.40 16.43
CA LEU A 100 2.56 25.63 15.69
C LEU A 100 2.56 26.85 16.62
N ARG A 101 1.63 26.89 17.58
CA ARG A 101 1.53 27.95 18.59
C ARG A 101 2.77 27.99 19.49
N ASP A 102 3.27 26.84 19.95
CA ASP A 102 4.47 26.77 20.80
C ASP A 102 5.70 27.29 20.06
N ILE A 103 5.83 26.94 18.78
CA ILE A 103 6.93 27.41 17.94
C ILE A 103 6.85 28.93 17.75
N LEU A 104 5.67 29.47 17.42
CA LEU A 104 5.50 30.92 17.26
C LEU A 104 5.74 31.68 18.56
N LEU A 105 5.33 31.11 19.70
CA LEU A 105 5.54 31.69 21.02
C LEU A 105 7.03 31.92 21.31
N SER A 106 7.92 31.03 20.84
CA SER A 106 9.37 31.19 20.99
C SER A 106 9.94 32.45 20.29
N TYR A 107 9.18 33.03 19.36
CA TYR A 107 9.54 34.23 18.61
C TYR A 107 8.77 35.49 19.05
N CYS A 108 7.83 35.34 19.98
CA CYS A 108 7.15 36.44 20.67
C CYS A 108 7.95 36.90 21.90
N LYS A 109 7.64 38.10 22.42
CA LYS A 109 8.28 38.63 23.63
C LYS A 109 7.93 37.81 24.87
N ASP A 110 6.67 37.42 24.97
CA ASP A 110 6.09 36.63 26.05
C ASP A 110 4.75 36.03 25.59
N GLU A 111 4.15 35.20 26.44
CA GLU A 111 2.85 34.58 26.16
C GLU A 111 1.71 35.60 26.01
N ASN A 112 1.78 36.74 26.70
CA ASN A 112 0.76 37.77 26.60
C ASN A 112 0.73 38.38 25.20
N GLU A 113 1.88 38.55 24.53
CA GLU A 113 1.92 39.06 23.16
C GLU A 113 1.18 38.16 22.18
N LEU A 114 1.40 36.84 22.23
CA LEU A 114 0.71 35.91 21.35
C LEU A 114 -0.79 35.83 21.68
N VAL A 115 -1.16 35.82 22.97
CA VAL A 115 -2.56 35.88 23.40
C VAL A 115 -3.26 37.14 22.88
N GLN A 116 -2.61 38.30 22.93
CA GLN A 116 -3.17 39.54 22.40
C GLN A 116 -3.32 39.50 20.88
N ILE A 117 -2.36 38.92 20.15
CA ILE A 117 -2.48 38.71 18.70
C ILE A 117 -3.71 37.84 18.38
N GLU A 118 -3.86 36.72 19.09
CA GLU A 118 -4.97 35.78 18.91
C GLU A 118 -6.34 36.42 19.21
N GLN A 119 -6.41 37.27 20.24
CA GLN A 119 -7.62 38.01 20.59
C GLN A 119 -7.97 39.10 19.57
N SER A 120 -6.96 39.80 19.04
CA SER A 120 -7.16 40.88 18.07
C SER A 120 -7.47 40.35 16.66
N LEU A 121 -7.00 39.15 16.31
CA LEU A 121 -7.17 38.53 15.00
C LEU A 121 -7.87 37.16 15.13
N PRO A 122 -9.16 37.13 15.50
CA PRO A 122 -9.90 35.88 15.67
C PRO A 122 -10.05 35.09 14.37
N LEU A 123 -9.90 35.75 13.21
CA LEU A 123 -9.95 35.14 11.87
C LEU A 123 -8.58 35.08 11.20
N LEU A 124 -7.49 35.06 11.98
CA LEU A 124 -6.13 35.07 11.47
C LEU A 124 -5.86 33.93 10.47
N ASN A 125 -5.24 34.28 9.36
CA ASN A 125 -5.05 33.39 8.23
C ASN A 125 -3.70 33.62 7.56
N ILE A 126 -3.13 32.53 7.04
CA ILE A 126 -1.90 32.55 6.24
C ILE A 126 -2.25 32.01 4.85
N LEU A 127 -2.08 32.82 3.82
CA LEU A 127 -2.28 32.42 2.43
C LEU A 127 -0.93 32.05 1.80
N VAL A 128 -0.86 30.90 1.13
CA VAL A 128 0.20 30.59 0.17
C VAL A 128 -0.32 30.97 -1.23
N PRO A 129 0.10 32.10 -1.82
CA PRO A 129 -0.49 32.57 -3.08
C PRO A 129 -0.14 31.62 -4.24
N ASP A 130 -1.08 31.47 -5.17
CA ASP A 130 -0.80 30.85 -6.47
C ASP A 130 -0.28 31.90 -7.44
N LEU A 131 1.02 31.87 -7.69
CA LEU A 131 1.74 32.76 -8.60
C LEU A 131 2.17 32.04 -9.88
N SER A 132 1.65 30.83 -10.13
CA SER A 132 2.02 29.96 -11.27
C SER A 132 1.83 30.60 -12.65
N LEU A 133 1.04 31.66 -12.74
CA LEU A 133 0.90 32.48 -13.96
C LEU A 133 2.15 33.33 -14.28
N PHE A 134 2.97 33.64 -13.29
CA PHE A 134 4.13 34.53 -13.42
C PHE A 134 5.45 33.78 -13.25
N TRP A 135 5.53 32.86 -12.29
CA TRP A 135 6.66 31.99 -12.04
C TRP A 135 6.24 30.78 -11.21
N ASP A 136 7.10 29.77 -11.04
CA ASP A 136 6.70 28.44 -10.56
C ASP A 136 6.49 28.33 -9.03
N PHE A 137 5.61 29.17 -8.48
CA PHE A 137 5.29 29.19 -7.05
C PHE A 137 3.80 29.10 -6.76
N ASN A 138 3.41 28.06 -6.03
CA ASN A 138 2.13 27.88 -5.38
C ASN A 138 2.30 26.85 -4.24
N ALA A 139 1.25 26.53 -3.49
CA ALA A 139 1.37 25.59 -2.37
C ALA A 139 1.85 24.19 -2.80
N GLU A 140 1.41 23.66 -3.95
CA GLU A 140 1.82 22.34 -4.44
C GLU A 140 3.30 22.29 -4.80
N LYS A 141 3.79 23.35 -5.45
CA LYS A 141 5.15 23.45 -5.99
C LYS A 141 6.16 24.12 -5.05
N TRP A 142 5.71 24.69 -3.94
CA TRP A 142 6.58 25.36 -2.96
C TRP A 142 7.73 24.45 -2.51
N ASN A 143 8.96 24.85 -2.82
CA ASN A 143 10.17 24.20 -2.34
C ASN A 143 10.40 24.53 -0.85
N VAL A 144 10.18 23.55 0.02
CA VAL A 144 10.31 23.70 1.47
C VAL A 144 11.76 23.65 1.95
N ASP A 145 12.72 23.24 1.12
CA ASP A 145 14.13 23.27 1.52
C ASP A 145 14.73 24.68 1.47
N ASP A 146 14.09 25.57 0.71
CA ASP A 146 14.43 26.99 0.66
C ASP A 146 14.09 27.68 1.99
N LYS A 147 15.05 28.44 2.51
CA LYS A 147 14.91 29.19 3.78
C LYS A 147 14.49 30.65 3.54
N GLU A 148 14.66 31.14 2.31
CA GLU A 148 14.30 32.50 1.89
C GLU A 148 12.80 32.54 1.59
N VAL A 149 12.00 32.75 2.64
CA VAL A 149 10.55 32.87 2.56
C VAL A 149 10.13 34.16 3.24
N SER A 150 9.59 35.07 2.44
CA SER A 150 9.07 36.35 2.93
C SER A 150 7.65 36.21 3.46
N VAL A 151 7.28 37.02 4.45
CA VAL A 151 5.93 37.08 5.02
C VAL A 151 5.38 38.50 4.91
N ILE A 152 4.27 38.65 4.18
CA ILE A 152 3.61 39.92 3.91
C ILE A 152 2.48 40.14 4.92
N CYS A 153 2.41 41.35 5.48
CA CYS A 153 1.28 41.80 6.29
C CYS A 153 0.25 42.52 5.40
N ARG A 154 -0.87 41.88 5.05
CA ARG A 154 -1.79 42.39 4.02
C ARG A 154 -2.64 43.59 4.46
N ASP A 155 -3.10 43.60 5.70
CA ASP A 155 -4.03 44.62 6.20
C ASP A 155 -3.31 45.88 6.69
N ASP A 156 -1.99 45.94 6.51
CA ASP A 156 -1.20 47.12 6.77
C ASP A 156 -1.08 48.00 5.52
N LYS A 157 -1.16 49.33 5.71
CA LYS A 157 -1.12 50.32 4.62
C LYS A 157 0.08 50.19 3.68
N ASP A 158 1.19 49.70 4.18
CA ASP A 158 2.45 49.57 3.46
C ASP A 158 2.70 48.14 2.94
N ASN A 159 1.84 47.14 3.18
CA ASN A 159 2.13 45.72 2.88
C ASN A 159 3.56 45.31 3.31
N THR A 160 3.87 45.52 4.60
CA THR A 160 5.21 45.30 5.16
C THR A 160 5.64 43.86 4.95
N LEU A 161 6.87 43.69 4.47
CA LEU A 161 7.52 42.41 4.26
C LEU A 161 8.48 42.09 5.40
N TYR A 162 8.39 40.86 5.92
CA TYR A 162 9.34 40.34 6.88
C TYR A 162 10.05 39.10 6.36
N GLU A 163 11.36 39.02 6.58
CA GLU A 163 12.17 37.82 6.34
C GLU A 163 13.05 37.56 7.56
N ASN A 164 13.02 36.34 8.10
CA ASN A 164 13.71 35.97 9.34
C ASN A 164 13.53 36.97 10.50
N GLY A 165 12.37 37.63 10.59
CA GLY A 165 12.03 38.63 11.60
C GLY A 165 12.55 40.05 11.35
N GLU A 166 13.29 40.28 10.27
CA GLU A 166 13.73 41.61 9.82
C GLU A 166 12.68 42.23 8.89
N ASN A 167 12.45 43.54 9.01
CA ASN A 167 11.61 44.26 8.05
C ASN A 167 12.48 44.56 6.83
N ILE A 168 12.19 43.90 5.71
CA ILE A 168 12.95 44.01 4.46
C ILE A 168 12.37 45.05 3.49
N GLY A 169 11.27 45.71 3.88
CA GLY A 169 10.64 46.76 3.12
C GLY A 169 9.14 46.57 2.96
N LYS A 170 8.64 47.02 1.81
CA LYS A 170 7.21 47.04 1.47
C LYS A 170 6.98 46.61 0.04
N MET A 171 5.80 46.03 -0.21
CA MET A 171 5.36 45.68 -1.56
C MET A 171 4.35 46.71 -2.06
N THR A 172 4.61 47.33 -3.21
CA THR A 172 3.67 48.30 -3.79
C THR A 172 2.43 47.57 -4.30
N THR A 173 1.27 48.18 -4.18
CA THR A 173 0.04 47.61 -4.75
C THR A 173 0.21 47.40 -6.26
N GLY A 174 0.11 46.14 -6.70
CA GLY A 174 0.29 45.74 -8.10
C GLY A 174 1.60 45.02 -8.37
N ASP A 175 2.58 45.08 -7.46
CA ASP A 175 3.81 44.30 -7.57
C ASP A 175 3.51 42.81 -7.34
N ILE A 176 4.21 41.94 -8.07
CA ILE A 176 4.13 40.49 -7.96
C ILE A 176 5.50 40.02 -7.45
N PRO A 177 5.56 39.30 -6.31
CA PRO A 177 6.82 38.79 -5.80
C PRO A 177 7.33 37.65 -6.68
N ASP A 178 8.61 37.69 -7.03
CA ASP A 178 9.35 36.64 -7.76
C ASP A 178 10.22 35.81 -6.78
N PHE A 179 9.72 35.65 -5.56
CA PHE A 179 10.34 34.90 -4.47
C PHE A 179 9.26 34.27 -3.59
N PRO A 180 9.56 33.16 -2.89
CA PRO A 180 8.58 32.50 -2.02
C PRO A 180 8.02 33.46 -0.98
N CYS A 181 6.69 33.57 -0.94
CA CYS A 181 6.04 34.44 0.03
C CYS A 181 4.78 33.84 0.64
N LEU A 182 4.51 34.23 1.88
CA LEU A 182 3.30 33.94 2.62
C LEU A 182 2.57 35.26 2.92
N VAL A 183 1.25 35.26 2.89
CA VAL A 183 0.45 36.46 3.14
C VAL A 183 -0.37 36.28 4.39
N VAL A 184 -0.12 37.10 5.41
CA VAL A 184 -0.95 37.15 6.62
C VAL A 184 -2.12 38.10 6.37
N LYS A 185 -3.34 37.57 6.48
CA LYS A 185 -4.62 38.29 6.31
C LYS A 185 -5.62 37.80 7.36
N ASN A 186 -6.78 38.45 7.48
CA ASN A 186 -7.97 37.80 8.05
C ASN A 186 -8.65 36.94 6.97
N ASN A 187 -9.17 35.78 7.34
CA ASN A 187 -9.92 34.93 6.45
C ASN A 187 -11.28 35.57 6.11
N GLU A 188 -11.59 35.67 4.82
CA GLU A 188 -12.81 36.27 4.29
C GLU A 188 -13.97 35.28 4.07
N ARG A 189 -13.75 33.99 4.34
CA ARG A 189 -14.70 32.88 4.12
C ARG A 189 -15.21 32.26 5.42
N MET A 190 -14.59 32.59 6.55
CA MET A 190 -14.94 32.12 7.90
C MET A 190 -15.60 33.22 8.74
N LYS A 191 -16.47 32.82 9.66
CA LYS A 191 -16.99 33.68 10.74
C LYS A 191 -16.92 32.98 12.08
N VAL A 192 -16.86 33.78 13.14
CA VAL A 192 -16.96 33.30 14.53
C VAL A 192 -18.42 32.97 14.82
N SER A 193 -18.75 31.70 15.06
CA SER A 193 -20.13 31.24 15.29
C SER A 193 -20.57 31.36 16.74
N SER A 194 -19.66 31.16 17.70
CA SER A 194 -19.95 31.43 19.11
C SER A 194 -18.68 31.77 19.89
N VAL A 195 -18.79 32.80 20.75
CA VAL A 195 -17.80 33.12 21.78
C VAL A 195 -18.40 32.63 23.11
N LYS A 196 -17.97 31.47 23.61
CA LYS A 196 -18.46 30.98 24.90
C LYS A 196 -17.90 31.87 26.02
N THR A 197 -18.78 32.60 26.71
CA THR A 197 -18.46 33.61 27.74
C THR A 197 -17.85 33.05 29.04
N ARG A 198 -17.50 31.77 29.10
CA ARG A 198 -16.69 31.15 30.16
C ARG A 198 -15.73 30.14 29.54
N SER A 199 -14.45 30.54 29.41
CA SER A 199 -13.27 29.69 29.16
C SER A 199 -13.33 28.66 28.02
N GLY A 200 -14.21 28.82 27.02
CA GLY A 200 -14.27 27.94 25.85
C GLY A 200 -13.55 28.54 24.65
N GLU A 201 -12.86 27.73 23.84
CA GLU A 201 -12.34 28.16 22.54
C GLU A 201 -13.49 28.61 21.63
N ALA A 202 -13.24 29.64 20.82
CA ALA A 202 -14.20 30.13 19.84
C ALA A 202 -14.49 29.03 18.80
N THR A 203 -15.76 28.94 18.39
CA THR A 203 -16.16 28.07 17.28
C THR A 203 -16.25 28.87 16.00
N TYR A 204 -15.96 28.20 14.88
CA TYR A 204 -15.91 28.82 13.56
C TYR A 204 -16.83 28.08 12.59
N GLU A 205 -17.39 28.82 11.63
CA GLU A 205 -18.21 28.26 10.55
C GLU A 205 -17.93 29.02 9.25
N PHE A 206 -18.15 28.37 8.11
CA PHE A 206 -18.06 29.02 6.81
C PHE A 206 -19.20 30.03 6.64
N LEU A 207 -18.92 31.13 5.94
CA LEU A 207 -19.93 32.09 5.49
C LEU A 207 -20.86 31.49 4.43
N SER A 208 -20.40 30.50 3.69
CA SER A 208 -21.15 29.77 2.67
C SER A 208 -20.65 28.34 2.57
N ASP A 209 -21.57 27.40 2.36
CA ASP A 209 -21.26 26.00 2.06
C ASP A 209 -20.35 25.83 0.82
N ALA A 210 -20.38 26.79 -0.10
CA ALA A 210 -19.52 26.79 -1.28
C ALA A 210 -18.03 26.96 -0.95
N PHE A 211 -17.70 27.47 0.24
CA PHE A 211 -16.32 27.61 0.68
C PHE A 211 -15.80 26.34 1.35
N ASP A 212 -16.65 25.43 1.83
CA ASP A 212 -16.20 24.23 2.51
C ASP A 212 -15.44 23.27 1.56
N GLY A 213 -14.12 23.18 1.72
CA GLY A 213 -13.25 22.31 0.94
C GLY A 213 -13.52 20.81 1.13
N SER A 214 -14.24 20.42 2.19
CA SER A 214 -14.71 19.04 2.34
C SER A 214 -15.91 18.72 1.44
N LYS A 215 -16.66 19.75 1.02
CA LYS A 215 -17.78 19.65 0.07
C LYS A 215 -17.30 19.73 -1.39
N ARG A 216 -15.99 19.72 -1.61
CA ARG A 216 -15.29 19.72 -2.90
C ARG A 216 -15.46 18.38 -3.63
N LYS A 217 -16.69 18.03 -3.94
CA LYS A 217 -16.99 17.20 -5.10
C LYS A 217 -17.52 18.14 -6.16
N LEU A 218 -16.63 18.57 -7.06
CA LEU A 218 -17.03 18.96 -8.41
C LEU A 218 -17.72 17.74 -9.03
N GLN A 219 -19.00 17.53 -8.73
CA GLN A 219 -19.81 16.57 -9.44
C GLN A 219 -20.11 17.16 -10.82
N THR A 220 -19.18 16.98 -11.74
CA THR A 220 -19.53 17.02 -13.16
C THR A 220 -20.66 16.02 -13.40
N ARG A 221 -21.61 16.40 -14.27
CA ARG A 221 -22.84 15.64 -14.57
C ARG A 221 -22.58 14.19 -15.02
N HIS A 222 -21.34 13.87 -15.35
CA HIS A 222 -20.76 12.54 -15.48
C HIS A 222 -19.37 12.60 -14.88
N TYR A 223 -18.96 11.54 -14.20
CA TYR A 223 -17.59 11.43 -13.72
C TYR A 223 -17.11 9.99 -13.84
N GLU A 224 -15.80 9.86 -13.96
CA GLU A 224 -15.09 8.60 -14.07
C GLU A 224 -13.97 8.62 -13.02
N GLU A 225 -13.81 7.52 -12.29
CA GLU A 225 -12.76 7.39 -11.28
C GLU A 225 -12.29 5.93 -11.19
N ASP A 226 -11.04 5.73 -10.81
CA ASP A 226 -10.53 4.40 -10.49
C ASP A 226 -10.71 4.13 -8.99
N ILE A 227 -11.29 2.98 -8.66
CA ILE A 227 -11.54 2.55 -7.29
C ILE A 227 -10.52 1.45 -6.94
N ASN A 228 -9.76 1.67 -5.87
CA ASN A 228 -8.94 0.62 -5.25
C ASN A 228 -9.86 -0.41 -4.58
N LEU A 229 -9.67 -1.68 -4.91
CA LEU A 229 -10.61 -2.74 -4.56
C LEU A 229 -10.06 -3.66 -3.49
N GLN A 230 -8.92 -4.29 -3.77
CA GLN A 230 -8.26 -5.22 -2.85
C GLN A 230 -6.78 -4.86 -2.71
N PRO A 231 -6.19 -5.02 -1.50
CA PRO A 231 -4.76 -4.90 -1.34
C PRO A 231 -4.03 -6.01 -2.12
N THR A 232 -2.83 -5.71 -2.58
CA THR A 232 -1.94 -6.69 -3.21
C THR A 232 -1.23 -7.50 -2.15
N GLU A 233 -1.25 -8.83 -2.27
CA GLU A 233 -0.49 -9.72 -1.40
C GLU A 233 1.02 -9.54 -1.61
N ASP A 234 1.79 -9.53 -0.52
CA ASP A 234 3.26 -9.59 -0.59
C ASP A 234 3.71 -11.03 -0.90
N LEU A 235 4.00 -11.29 -2.17
CA LEU A 235 4.40 -12.60 -2.65
C LEU A 235 5.79 -13.04 -2.16
N GLU A 236 6.59 -12.11 -1.62
CA GLU A 236 7.94 -12.35 -1.11
C GLU A 236 7.99 -12.43 0.43
N ALA A 237 6.82 -12.41 1.08
CA ALA A 237 6.70 -12.48 2.52
C ALA A 237 7.33 -13.74 3.11
N TYR A 238 7.94 -13.57 4.28
CA TYR A 238 8.53 -14.66 5.05
C TYR A 238 7.42 -15.50 5.71
N VAL A 239 7.67 -16.80 5.82
CA VAL A 239 6.75 -17.77 6.42
C VAL A 239 7.08 -17.99 7.89
N ASN A 240 6.07 -18.21 8.73
CA ASN A 240 6.30 -18.49 10.14
C ASN A 240 6.98 -19.85 10.34
N GLY A 241 7.98 -19.91 11.22
CA GLY A 241 8.69 -21.16 11.54
C GLY A 241 7.81 -22.29 12.09
N SER A 242 6.58 -22.02 12.55
CA SER A 242 5.61 -23.04 12.95
C SER A 242 5.07 -23.86 11.79
N GLU A 243 5.07 -23.32 10.57
CA GLU A 243 4.63 -24.00 9.36
C GLU A 243 5.72 -24.90 8.76
N ILE A 244 6.95 -24.84 9.29
CA ILE A 244 8.12 -25.51 8.74
C ILE A 244 8.57 -26.63 9.69
N MET A 245 8.71 -27.84 9.12
CA MET A 245 9.23 -29.03 9.82
C MET A 245 10.57 -28.74 10.52
N SER A 246 10.73 -29.22 11.76
CA SER A 246 11.93 -28.96 12.57
C SER A 246 13.24 -29.34 11.87
N SER A 247 13.30 -30.51 11.23
CA SER A 247 14.52 -30.96 10.53
C SER A 247 14.90 -30.07 9.34
N VAL A 248 13.95 -29.35 8.72
CA VAL A 248 14.25 -28.34 7.69
C VAL A 248 14.95 -27.13 8.30
N LYS A 249 14.48 -26.66 9.47
CA LYS A 249 15.11 -25.56 10.21
C LYS A 249 16.48 -25.96 10.77
N ASP A 250 16.61 -27.20 11.24
CA ASP A 250 17.89 -27.74 11.71
C ASP A 250 18.91 -27.83 10.56
N ALA A 251 18.49 -28.29 9.38
CA ALA A 251 19.31 -28.31 8.16
C ALA A 251 19.78 -26.92 7.75
N TRP A 252 18.90 -25.92 7.79
CA TRP A 252 19.27 -24.52 7.54
C TRP A 252 20.33 -24.04 8.53
N ASN A 253 20.14 -24.27 9.82
CA ASN A 253 21.11 -23.85 10.84
C ASN A 253 22.47 -24.54 10.71
N GLU A 254 22.46 -25.81 10.28
CA GLU A 254 23.67 -26.58 10.06
C GLU A 254 24.46 -26.07 8.85
N PHE A 255 23.78 -25.62 7.79
CA PHE A 255 24.39 -25.34 6.49
C PHE A 255 24.39 -23.89 6.01
N LYS A 256 23.71 -22.95 6.68
CA LYS A 256 23.61 -21.54 6.21
C LYS A 256 24.95 -20.83 5.95
N ASN A 257 26.02 -21.29 6.59
CA ASN A 257 27.39 -20.78 6.42
C ASN A 257 28.35 -21.80 5.78
N VAL A 258 27.82 -22.87 5.17
CA VAL A 258 28.60 -23.93 4.54
C VAL A 258 28.39 -23.84 3.03
N PRO A 259 29.39 -23.36 2.27
CA PRO A 259 29.27 -23.27 0.81
C PRO A 259 28.96 -24.64 0.19
N ASN A 260 28.05 -24.65 -0.79
CA ASN A 260 27.65 -25.83 -1.58
C ASN A 260 26.95 -26.96 -0.82
N ALA A 261 26.63 -26.80 0.47
CA ALA A 261 25.90 -27.81 1.23
C ALA A 261 24.41 -27.84 0.86
N TYR A 262 23.84 -29.04 0.76
CA TYR A 262 22.43 -29.21 0.40
C TYR A 262 21.61 -29.54 1.65
N GLN A 263 20.58 -28.73 1.92
CA GLN A 263 19.69 -28.94 3.08
C GLN A 263 19.04 -30.32 3.06
N ARG A 264 18.73 -30.85 1.87
CA ARG A 264 18.15 -32.20 1.72
C ARG A 264 19.08 -33.32 2.17
N ASP A 265 20.40 -33.15 2.17
CA ASP A 265 21.34 -34.17 2.68
C ASP A 265 21.13 -34.44 4.17
N TYR A 266 20.93 -33.36 4.94
CA TYR A 266 20.59 -33.45 6.35
C TYR A 266 19.21 -34.08 6.53
N ILE A 267 18.22 -33.62 5.76
CA ILE A 267 16.82 -34.02 5.95
C ILE A 267 16.58 -35.49 5.55
N TYR A 268 17.09 -35.92 4.41
CA TYR A 268 16.87 -37.26 3.87
C TYR A 268 17.88 -38.28 4.36
N TYR A 269 19.14 -37.91 4.61
CA TYR A 269 20.20 -38.88 4.97
C TYR A 269 20.82 -38.63 6.35
N GLY A 270 20.50 -37.52 7.01
CA GLY A 270 21.12 -37.16 8.30
C GLY A 270 22.58 -36.71 8.17
N ILE A 271 23.02 -36.33 6.96
CA ILE A 271 24.39 -35.87 6.72
C ILE A 271 24.55 -34.46 7.27
N THR A 272 25.58 -34.24 8.10
CA THR A 272 25.92 -32.95 8.71
C THR A 272 27.17 -32.35 8.07
N LYS A 273 27.61 -31.16 8.50
CA LYS A 273 28.87 -30.57 7.99
C LYS A 273 30.12 -31.37 8.35
N GLU A 274 30.02 -32.28 9.33
CA GLU A 274 31.08 -33.27 9.62
C GLU A 274 31.22 -34.32 8.51
N ASN A 275 30.21 -34.41 7.63
CA ASN A 275 30.24 -35.18 6.40
C ASN A 275 30.46 -36.68 6.61
N LYS A 276 29.69 -37.24 7.55
CA LYS A 276 29.64 -38.67 7.85
C LYS A 276 28.57 -39.35 6.97
N PRO A 277 28.77 -40.63 6.58
CA PRO A 277 27.76 -41.41 5.88
C PRO A 277 26.40 -41.41 6.58
N GLY A 278 25.34 -41.35 5.78
CA GLY A 278 23.96 -41.22 6.25
C GLY A 278 23.03 -42.23 5.59
N THR A 279 21.95 -42.62 6.28
CA THR A 279 20.97 -43.60 5.77
C THR A 279 19.69 -42.90 5.34
N LEU A 280 19.14 -43.28 4.18
CA LEU A 280 17.90 -42.73 3.67
C LEU A 280 16.75 -42.88 4.67
N ASN A 281 16.16 -41.76 5.07
CA ASN A 281 14.90 -41.70 5.80
C ASN A 281 13.73 -41.87 4.82
N ARG A 282 13.18 -43.08 4.80
CA ARG A 282 12.05 -43.48 3.95
C ARG A 282 10.70 -42.90 4.41
N TYR A 283 10.63 -42.06 5.44
CA TYR A 283 9.42 -41.34 5.83
C TYR A 283 9.37 -39.90 5.31
N ILE A 284 10.50 -39.36 4.85
CA ILE A 284 10.49 -38.01 4.28
C ILE A 284 9.92 -38.04 2.86
N ARG A 285 9.02 -37.09 2.57
CA ARG A 285 8.45 -36.83 1.24
C ARG A 285 8.53 -35.36 0.92
N GLU A 286 8.58 -35.01 -0.36
CA GLU A 286 8.28 -33.63 -0.77
C GLU A 286 6.76 -33.41 -0.75
N LYS A 287 6.34 -32.19 -0.48
CA LYS A 287 4.94 -31.75 -0.52
C LYS A 287 4.83 -30.43 -1.28
N LEU A 288 3.77 -30.27 -2.07
CA LEU A 288 3.43 -28.97 -2.64
C LEU A 288 2.87 -28.06 -1.54
N TYR A 289 3.72 -27.20 -0.99
CA TYR A 289 3.35 -26.33 0.14
C TYR A 289 2.43 -25.19 -0.29
N ARG A 290 2.79 -24.52 -1.39
CA ARG A 290 2.00 -23.46 -2.00
C ARG A 290 2.33 -23.29 -3.47
N PHE A 291 1.38 -22.74 -4.22
CA PHE A 291 1.59 -22.32 -5.59
C PHE A 291 0.82 -21.03 -5.89
N ARG A 292 1.16 -20.37 -6.98
CA ARG A 292 0.41 -19.22 -7.51
C ARG A 292 0.44 -19.22 -9.02
N ILE A 293 -0.64 -18.74 -9.62
CA ILE A 293 -0.72 -18.48 -11.05
C ILE A 293 -0.35 -17.02 -11.30
N ALA A 294 0.52 -16.78 -12.27
CA ALA A 294 0.93 -15.43 -12.64
C ALA A 294 -0.28 -14.68 -13.23
N ALA A 295 -0.54 -13.46 -12.79
CA ALA A 295 -1.71 -12.70 -13.25
C ALA A 295 -1.72 -12.46 -14.78
N ASN A 296 -0.54 -12.35 -15.40
CA ASN A 296 -0.39 -12.24 -16.84
C ASN A 296 -0.64 -13.56 -17.60
N ALA A 297 -0.73 -14.70 -16.91
CA ALA A 297 -1.14 -15.96 -17.51
C ALA A 297 -2.66 -16.09 -17.64
N TYR A 298 -3.46 -15.26 -16.95
CA TYR A 298 -4.92 -15.34 -16.95
C TYR A 298 -5.53 -15.37 -18.35
N SER A 299 -5.08 -14.51 -19.26
CA SER A 299 -5.62 -14.48 -20.63
C SER A 299 -5.35 -15.74 -21.44
N ALA A 300 -4.38 -16.56 -21.02
CA ALA A 300 -3.99 -17.79 -21.68
C ALA A 300 -4.63 -19.04 -21.05
N ILE A 301 -5.39 -18.88 -19.97
CA ILE A 301 -6.09 -19.98 -19.26
C ILE A 301 -7.57 -19.66 -19.05
N ASN A 302 -8.11 -18.71 -19.82
CA ASN A 302 -9.48 -18.25 -19.68
C ASN A 302 -10.21 -18.51 -20.98
N ASP A 303 -10.82 -19.68 -21.09
CA ASP A 303 -11.86 -19.99 -22.05
C ASP A 303 -13.21 -19.49 -21.51
N PRO A 304 -13.80 -18.41 -22.07
CA PRO A 304 -15.06 -17.86 -21.57
C PRO A 304 -16.26 -18.82 -21.58
N THR A 305 -16.15 -19.97 -22.24
CA THR A 305 -17.20 -20.99 -22.29
C THR A 305 -17.08 -22.07 -21.20
N GLN A 306 -15.90 -22.22 -20.61
CA GLN A 306 -15.59 -23.25 -19.62
C GLN A 306 -15.14 -22.64 -18.27
N ASP A 307 -14.47 -21.50 -18.32
CA ASP A 307 -13.80 -20.87 -17.17
C ASP A 307 -14.54 -19.69 -16.55
N PRO A 308 -14.30 -19.45 -15.25
CA PRO A 308 -14.73 -18.22 -14.61
C PRO A 308 -14.04 -17.00 -15.24
N THR A 309 -14.85 -16.12 -15.82
CA THR A 309 -14.39 -14.94 -16.57
C THR A 309 -14.71 -13.64 -15.86
N LEU A 310 -13.84 -12.65 -16.02
CA LEU A 310 -14.08 -11.28 -15.58
C LEU A 310 -15.24 -10.63 -16.36
N GLN A 311 -16.17 -10.01 -15.64
CA GLN A 311 -17.32 -9.31 -16.22
C GLN A 311 -17.55 -7.95 -15.57
N ASP A 312 -17.99 -7.01 -16.40
CA ASP A 312 -18.46 -5.71 -15.96
C ASP A 312 -19.78 -5.84 -15.19
N THR A 313 -19.98 -4.96 -14.22
CA THR A 313 -21.23 -4.93 -13.46
C THR A 313 -21.80 -3.52 -13.38
N GLN A 314 -23.08 -3.42 -13.03
CA GLN A 314 -23.78 -2.13 -12.94
C GLN A 314 -24.79 -2.12 -11.80
N LYS A 315 -25.00 -0.94 -11.21
CA LYS A 315 -26.04 -0.70 -10.20
C LYS A 315 -26.89 0.49 -10.60
N ASN A 316 -28.22 0.31 -10.59
CA ASN A 316 -29.17 1.41 -10.67
C ASN A 316 -29.31 2.00 -9.27
N LYS A 317 -29.09 3.31 -9.14
CA LYS A 317 -29.12 4.07 -7.88
C LYS A 317 -28.14 3.56 -6.80
N GLY A 318 -27.34 4.48 -6.27
CA GLY A 318 -26.35 4.16 -5.23
C GLY A 318 -25.15 3.38 -5.76
N TYR A 319 -24.22 3.05 -4.87
CA TYR A 319 -22.96 2.37 -5.19
C TYR A 319 -23.00 0.91 -4.73
N LEU A 320 -22.26 0.05 -5.43
CA LEU A 320 -21.85 -1.23 -4.88
C LEU A 320 -20.71 -0.99 -3.88
N THR A 321 -20.74 -1.74 -2.79
CA THR A 321 -19.59 -1.92 -1.88
C THR A 321 -18.49 -2.72 -2.57
N ASN A 322 -17.25 -2.63 -2.06
CA ASN A 322 -16.13 -3.41 -2.60
C ASN A 322 -16.44 -4.91 -2.60
N GLU A 323 -17.07 -5.42 -1.54
CA GLU A 323 -17.48 -6.82 -1.41
C GLU A 323 -18.52 -7.22 -2.46
N GLU A 324 -19.55 -6.39 -2.67
CA GLU A 324 -20.57 -6.63 -3.72
C GLU A 324 -19.93 -6.65 -5.12
N ILE A 325 -18.94 -5.80 -5.36
CA ILE A 325 -18.21 -5.77 -6.64
C ILE A 325 -17.42 -7.07 -6.81
N ILE A 326 -16.60 -7.46 -5.82
CA ILE A 326 -15.78 -8.69 -5.85
C ILE A 326 -16.64 -9.93 -6.11
N GLN A 327 -17.85 -9.97 -5.54
CA GLN A 327 -18.80 -11.06 -5.79
C GLN A 327 -19.31 -11.06 -7.24
N LYS A 328 -19.52 -9.90 -7.86
CA LYS A 328 -20.14 -9.77 -9.19
C LYS A 328 -19.16 -9.78 -10.37
N ILE A 329 -17.90 -9.43 -10.14
CA ILE A 329 -16.89 -9.30 -11.23
C ILE A 329 -16.48 -10.63 -11.85
N TRP A 330 -16.68 -11.75 -11.19
CA TRP A 330 -16.39 -13.07 -11.74
C TRP A 330 -17.71 -13.76 -12.08
N THR A 331 -17.76 -14.45 -13.22
CA THR A 331 -18.81 -15.43 -13.47
C THR A 331 -18.68 -16.61 -12.51
N ASP A 332 -19.75 -17.39 -12.39
CA ASP A 332 -19.73 -18.61 -11.59
C ASP A 332 -18.80 -19.65 -12.24
N GLY A 333 -18.09 -20.42 -11.41
CA GLY A 333 -17.09 -21.41 -11.85
C GLY A 333 -15.83 -21.40 -10.99
N ASN A 334 -14.96 -22.37 -11.24
CA ASN A 334 -13.63 -22.50 -10.64
C ASN A 334 -12.66 -22.96 -11.74
N PHE A 335 -11.38 -22.67 -11.58
CA PHE A 335 -10.31 -23.24 -12.40
C PHE A 335 -9.93 -24.62 -11.88
N GLU A 336 -9.48 -25.50 -12.77
CA GLU A 336 -8.99 -26.84 -12.42
C GLU A 336 -7.49 -26.96 -12.72
N PHE A 337 -6.64 -26.77 -11.72
CA PHE A 337 -5.19 -26.87 -11.93
C PHE A 337 -4.69 -28.28 -11.70
N HIS A 338 -4.01 -28.86 -12.70
CA HIS A 338 -3.37 -30.16 -12.58
C HIS A 338 -1.86 -30.03 -12.53
N PHE A 339 -1.25 -30.65 -11.50
CA PHE A 339 0.20 -30.77 -11.36
C PHE A 339 0.60 -32.23 -11.53
N LYS A 340 1.28 -32.54 -12.63
CA LYS A 340 1.70 -33.90 -12.97
C LYS A 340 3.20 -34.00 -12.78
N SER A 341 3.59 -34.62 -11.68
CA SER A 341 4.99 -34.78 -11.32
C SER A 341 5.60 -36.02 -11.96
N TYR A 342 6.87 -35.94 -12.31
CA TYR A 342 7.64 -37.00 -12.91
C TYR A 342 9.07 -36.97 -12.37
N ILE A 343 9.53 -38.10 -11.82
CA ILE A 343 10.92 -38.33 -11.44
C ILE A 343 11.44 -39.56 -12.19
N SER A 344 12.49 -39.38 -12.99
CA SER A 344 13.07 -40.47 -13.75
C SER A 344 13.69 -41.53 -12.84
N GLY A 345 13.47 -42.80 -13.17
CA GLY A 345 14.29 -43.92 -12.69
C GLY A 345 15.37 -44.27 -13.70
N GLU A 346 16.56 -44.67 -13.25
CA GLU A 346 17.71 -44.90 -14.14
C GLU A 346 17.44 -46.03 -15.16
N ASP A 347 16.75 -47.10 -14.73
CA ASP A 347 16.47 -48.31 -15.52
C ASP A 347 15.03 -48.37 -16.10
N SER A 348 14.41 -47.19 -16.27
CA SER A 348 13.18 -46.90 -17.03
C SER A 348 11.87 -47.65 -16.72
N LYS A 349 11.76 -48.46 -15.66
CA LYS A 349 10.52 -49.23 -15.38
C LYS A 349 9.54 -48.63 -14.36
N GLU A 350 9.97 -47.69 -13.51
CA GLU A 350 9.10 -47.09 -12.49
C GLU A 350 9.50 -45.62 -12.25
N ALA A 351 8.98 -44.70 -13.08
CA ALA A 351 8.99 -43.29 -12.74
C ALA A 351 7.92 -43.04 -11.67
N MET A 352 8.23 -42.24 -10.64
CA MET A 352 7.18 -41.77 -9.75
C MET A 352 6.35 -40.75 -10.53
N GLU A 353 5.10 -41.07 -10.82
CA GLU A 353 4.12 -40.14 -11.35
C GLU A 353 3.05 -39.89 -10.28
N ALA A 354 2.92 -38.64 -9.86
CA ALA A 354 1.82 -38.20 -9.01
C ALA A 354 1.09 -37.05 -9.70
N LYS A 355 -0.23 -37.17 -9.82
CA LYS A 355 -1.11 -36.13 -10.32
C LYS A 355 -1.84 -35.51 -9.13
N LEU A 356 -1.64 -34.21 -8.92
CA LEU A 356 -2.40 -33.40 -7.99
C LEU A 356 -3.41 -32.57 -8.78
N THR A 357 -4.63 -32.46 -8.28
CA THR A 357 -5.72 -31.68 -8.90
C THR A 357 -6.24 -30.67 -7.89
N PHE A 358 -6.42 -29.42 -8.32
CA PHE A 358 -6.89 -28.33 -7.47
C PHE A 358 -8.03 -27.56 -8.14
N THR A 359 -9.22 -27.65 -7.55
CA THR A 359 -10.37 -26.82 -7.91
C THR A 359 -10.28 -25.49 -7.15
N ILE A 360 -10.01 -24.40 -7.86
CA ILE A 360 -9.69 -23.09 -7.23
C ILE A 360 -10.67 -22.01 -7.67
N ASN A 361 -11.26 -21.30 -6.70
CA ASN A 361 -12.05 -20.11 -7.01
C ASN A 361 -11.14 -19.00 -7.57
N PRO A 362 -11.53 -18.28 -8.63
CA PRO A 362 -10.72 -17.19 -9.18
C PRO A 362 -10.37 -16.11 -8.14
N ARG A 363 -11.24 -15.91 -7.13
CA ARG A 363 -11.01 -14.95 -6.03
C ARG A 363 -9.93 -15.41 -5.03
N ASP A 364 -9.60 -16.70 -5.04
CA ASP A 364 -8.52 -17.28 -4.24
C ASP A 364 -7.20 -17.28 -5.02
N ALA A 365 -7.25 -17.43 -6.35
CA ALA A 365 -6.07 -17.35 -7.22
C ALA A 365 -5.61 -15.91 -7.49
N PHE A 366 -6.54 -14.94 -7.56
CA PHE A 366 -6.25 -13.57 -7.94
C PHE A 366 -6.94 -12.54 -7.05
N SER A 367 -6.27 -11.42 -6.81
CA SER A 367 -6.87 -10.19 -6.28
C SER A 367 -6.97 -9.13 -7.38
N LEU A 368 -7.97 -8.26 -7.29
CA LEU A 368 -8.14 -7.15 -8.22
C LEU A 368 -7.74 -5.84 -7.54
N GLU A 369 -6.63 -5.24 -7.98
CA GLU A 369 -6.09 -4.02 -7.35
C GLU A 369 -7.06 -2.84 -7.53
N LYS A 370 -7.55 -2.65 -8.76
CA LYS A 370 -8.38 -1.51 -9.15
C LYS A 370 -9.44 -1.88 -10.19
N ILE A 371 -10.51 -1.10 -10.21
CA ILE A 371 -11.51 -1.08 -11.29
C ILE A 371 -11.81 0.35 -11.71
N HIS A 372 -12.44 0.48 -12.88
CA HIS A 372 -12.91 1.76 -13.39
C HIS A 372 -14.40 1.94 -13.10
N LEU A 373 -14.76 3.00 -12.38
CA LEU A 373 -16.14 3.43 -12.16
C LEU A 373 -16.49 4.54 -13.14
N LYS A 374 -17.57 4.33 -13.89
CA LYS A 374 -18.25 5.37 -14.67
C LYS A 374 -19.62 5.69 -14.07
N HIS A 375 -19.78 6.90 -13.54
CA HIS A 375 -21.05 7.38 -12.99
C HIS A 375 -21.89 8.10 -14.04
N LYS A 376 -23.13 7.66 -14.19
CA LYS A 376 -24.14 8.27 -15.04
C LYS A 376 -25.28 8.84 -14.21
N ASN A 377 -25.39 10.17 -14.14
CA ASN A 377 -26.45 10.82 -13.37
C ASN A 377 -27.86 10.52 -13.91
N SER A 378 -28.84 10.75 -13.04
CA SER A 378 -30.27 10.72 -13.39
C SER A 378 -30.67 11.94 -14.23
N THR A 379 -31.68 11.77 -15.07
CA THR A 379 -32.42 12.84 -15.73
C THR A 379 -33.89 12.75 -15.32
N ALA A 380 -34.71 13.73 -15.73
CA ALA A 380 -36.16 13.69 -15.50
C ALA A 380 -36.84 12.40 -16.03
N PHE A 381 -36.19 11.68 -16.96
CA PHE A 381 -36.71 10.48 -17.60
C PHE A 381 -35.85 9.23 -17.37
N ARG A 382 -34.74 9.31 -16.61
CA ARG A 382 -33.82 8.19 -16.40
C ARG A 382 -33.21 8.21 -15.01
N GLN A 383 -33.11 7.06 -14.36
CA GLN A 383 -32.40 6.92 -13.09
C GLN A 383 -30.88 7.02 -13.28
N SER A 384 -30.17 7.32 -12.18
CA SER A 384 -28.71 7.26 -12.16
C SER A 384 -28.24 5.80 -12.22
N LYS A 385 -27.07 5.60 -12.83
CA LYS A 385 -26.48 4.28 -13.03
C LYS A 385 -24.97 4.37 -12.87
N ASN A 386 -24.42 3.44 -12.10
CA ASN A 386 -22.99 3.21 -11.98
C ASN A 386 -22.61 2.01 -12.82
N PHE A 387 -21.55 2.15 -13.61
CA PHE A 387 -20.93 1.07 -14.38
C PHE A 387 -19.55 0.82 -13.80
N TYR A 388 -19.27 -0.44 -13.49
CA TYR A 388 -18.01 -0.90 -12.91
C TYR A 388 -17.36 -1.79 -13.95
N THR A 389 -16.28 -1.28 -14.55
CA THR A 389 -15.54 -1.96 -15.60
C THR A 389 -14.24 -2.52 -15.05
N VAL A 390 -13.96 -3.76 -15.41
CA VAL A 390 -12.77 -4.49 -14.96
C VAL A 390 -11.77 -4.69 -16.10
N ASP A 391 -10.49 -4.52 -15.81
CA ASP A 391 -9.40 -4.84 -16.72
C ASP A 391 -8.51 -5.92 -16.09
N ALA A 392 -8.27 -7.01 -16.82
CA ALA A 392 -7.41 -8.11 -16.41
C ALA A 392 -5.98 -7.64 -16.04
N LYS A 393 -5.50 -6.51 -16.58
CA LYS A 393 -4.21 -5.91 -16.19
C LYS A 393 -4.12 -5.52 -14.72
N ASN A 394 -5.26 -5.32 -14.06
CA ASN A 394 -5.33 -5.01 -12.64
C ASN A 394 -5.38 -6.26 -11.75
N LEU A 395 -5.36 -7.47 -12.34
CA LEU A 395 -5.21 -8.71 -11.57
C LEU A 395 -3.80 -8.78 -10.96
N ARG A 396 -3.75 -9.31 -9.74
CA ARG A 396 -2.52 -9.64 -9.02
C ARG A 396 -2.63 -11.07 -8.53
N SER A 397 -1.53 -11.80 -8.59
CA SER A 397 -1.46 -13.18 -8.11
C SER A 397 -1.64 -13.24 -6.60
N LYS A 398 -2.23 -14.33 -6.12
CA LYS A 398 -2.26 -14.70 -4.71
C LYS A 398 -1.59 -16.04 -4.49
N TRP A 399 -1.05 -16.26 -3.29
CA TRP A 399 -0.59 -17.59 -2.90
C TRP A 399 -1.79 -18.48 -2.56
N ILE A 400 -1.84 -19.64 -3.22
CA ILE A 400 -2.76 -20.73 -2.92
C ILE A 400 -2.02 -21.72 -2.03
N TYR A 401 -2.65 -22.08 -0.91
CA TYR A 401 -2.11 -23.02 0.08
C TYR A 401 -2.97 -24.29 0.08
N PRO A 402 -2.57 -25.34 -0.65
CA PRO A 402 -3.35 -26.57 -0.77
C PRO A 402 -3.83 -27.17 0.57
N GLU A 403 -2.99 -27.12 1.60
CA GLU A 403 -3.33 -27.63 2.94
C GLU A 403 -4.50 -26.90 3.62
N LYS A 404 -4.74 -25.64 3.23
CA LYS A 404 -5.81 -24.81 3.81
C LYS A 404 -7.11 -24.94 3.01
N SER A 405 -7.03 -25.37 1.75
CA SER A 405 -8.18 -25.45 0.84
C SER A 405 -8.81 -26.84 0.74
N ASP A 406 -8.05 -27.92 0.96
CA ASP A 406 -8.53 -29.28 0.74
C ASP A 406 -8.79 -30.05 2.04
N LYS A 407 -9.90 -30.80 2.10
CA LYS A 407 -10.28 -31.62 3.26
C LYS A 407 -9.48 -32.92 3.37
N ASN A 408 -8.76 -33.30 2.31
CA ASN A 408 -7.88 -34.48 2.27
C ASN A 408 -6.41 -34.05 2.13
N ALA A 409 -5.85 -33.46 3.18
CA ALA A 409 -4.47 -32.96 3.22
C ALA A 409 -3.38 -34.04 2.97
N ASP A 410 -3.77 -35.33 3.02
CA ASP A 410 -2.89 -36.49 2.80
C ASP A 410 -2.62 -36.78 1.31
N ASP A 411 -3.44 -36.26 0.38
CA ASP A 411 -3.27 -36.43 -1.07
C ASP A 411 -2.34 -35.38 -1.71
N LEU A 412 -1.75 -34.48 -0.90
CA LEU A 412 -0.93 -33.34 -1.34
C LEU A 412 0.57 -33.66 -1.46
N VAL A 413 0.95 -34.92 -1.27
CA VAL A 413 2.31 -35.38 -1.03
C VAL A 413 2.81 -36.21 -2.21
N PHE A 414 4.08 -36.08 -2.58
CA PHE A 414 4.71 -37.08 -3.43
C PHE A 414 4.67 -38.43 -2.71
N THR A 415 4.10 -39.47 -3.32
CA THR A 415 3.83 -40.73 -2.61
C THR A 415 5.09 -41.49 -2.19
N LEU A 416 6.22 -41.29 -2.88
CA LEU A 416 7.50 -41.95 -2.63
C LEU A 416 8.59 -40.96 -2.20
N PRO A 417 9.58 -41.41 -1.39
CA PRO A 417 10.71 -40.57 -1.00
C PRO A 417 11.56 -40.22 -2.23
N TRP A 418 12.25 -39.08 -2.17
CA TRP A 418 13.26 -38.70 -3.15
C TRP A 418 14.55 -39.53 -2.98
N ASP A 419 14.46 -40.83 -3.26
CA ASP A 419 15.55 -41.81 -3.14
C ASP A 419 16.56 -41.67 -4.28
N LEU A 420 17.70 -41.04 -4.00
CA LEU A 420 18.74 -40.76 -4.99
C LEU A 420 19.47 -42.01 -5.52
N TYR A 421 19.30 -43.18 -4.89
CA TYR A 421 19.86 -44.42 -5.41
C TYR A 421 19.12 -44.90 -6.68
N ASN A 422 17.80 -44.70 -6.71
CA ASN A 422 16.94 -45.17 -7.79
C ASN A 422 16.36 -44.05 -8.66
N LYS A 423 16.34 -42.81 -8.16
CA LYS A 423 15.67 -41.66 -8.76
C LYS A 423 16.66 -40.57 -9.15
N SER A 424 16.28 -39.77 -10.13
CA SER A 424 17.06 -38.62 -10.59
C SER A 424 17.16 -37.51 -9.55
N LEU A 425 18.17 -36.65 -9.71
CA LEU A 425 18.37 -35.40 -8.96
C LEU A 425 17.32 -34.33 -9.22
N SER A 426 16.37 -34.58 -10.13
CA SER A 426 15.38 -33.59 -10.54
C SER A 426 13.97 -34.14 -10.53
N ILE A 427 13.03 -33.27 -10.17
CA ILE A 427 11.58 -33.47 -10.31
C ILE A 427 11.08 -32.52 -11.39
N PHE A 428 10.43 -33.08 -12.41
CA PHE A 428 9.68 -32.32 -13.39
C PHE A 428 8.23 -32.29 -12.97
N MET A 429 7.61 -31.12 -13.01
CA MET A 429 6.20 -30.96 -12.69
C MET A 429 5.52 -30.17 -13.79
N PHE A 430 4.73 -30.88 -14.60
CA PHE A 430 4.00 -30.32 -15.72
C PHE A 430 2.68 -29.78 -15.20
N VAL A 431 2.43 -28.49 -15.45
CA VAL A 431 1.26 -27.79 -14.93
C VAL A 431 0.35 -27.39 -16.07
N GLU A 432 -0.95 -27.56 -15.89
CA GLU A 432 -2.00 -27.14 -16.81
C GLU A 432 -3.20 -26.59 -16.03
N GLU A 433 -3.92 -25.66 -16.66
CA GLU A 433 -5.35 -25.49 -16.43
C GLU A 433 -6.03 -26.61 -17.23
N TRP A 434 -6.90 -27.36 -16.58
CA TRP A 434 -7.57 -28.51 -17.17
C TRP A 434 -8.98 -28.17 -17.63
N ASP A 435 -9.16 -28.28 -18.94
CA ASP A 435 -10.48 -28.17 -19.55
C ASP A 435 -11.06 -29.51 -19.98
N LYS A 436 -12.39 -29.56 -19.99
CA LYS A 436 -13.10 -30.77 -20.41
C LYS A 436 -13.05 -30.92 -21.93
N GLY A 437 -12.26 -31.88 -22.39
CA GLY A 437 -12.16 -32.19 -23.82
C GLY A 437 -11.82 -33.64 -24.10
N GLN A 438 -11.49 -33.93 -25.36
CA GLN A 438 -10.98 -35.23 -25.77
C GLN A 438 -9.64 -35.51 -25.08
N THR A 439 -9.53 -36.63 -24.37
CA THR A 439 -8.27 -37.05 -23.75
C THR A 439 -7.22 -37.42 -24.80
N ILE A 440 -6.00 -36.93 -24.61
CA ILE A 440 -4.83 -37.23 -25.42
C ILE A 440 -3.64 -37.61 -24.53
N THR A 441 -2.68 -38.32 -25.12
CA THR A 441 -1.41 -38.66 -24.47
C THR A 441 -0.28 -37.91 -25.17
N GLN A 442 0.56 -37.22 -24.41
CA GLN A 442 1.73 -36.50 -24.90
C GLN A 442 3.01 -37.12 -24.36
N GLU A 443 4.06 -37.16 -25.19
CA GLU A 443 5.42 -37.46 -24.73
C GLU A 443 6.21 -36.15 -24.57
N LYS A 444 6.80 -35.94 -23.39
CA LYS A 444 7.73 -34.82 -23.11
C LYS A 444 9.14 -35.37 -22.91
N SER A 445 10.08 -34.88 -23.69
CA SER A 445 11.51 -35.20 -23.48
C SER A 445 12.02 -34.45 -22.25
N VAL A 446 12.67 -35.17 -21.34
CA VAL A 446 13.28 -34.62 -20.13
C VAL A 446 14.71 -35.14 -19.98
N VAL A 447 15.59 -34.29 -19.45
CA VAL A 447 16.99 -34.63 -19.22
C VAL A 447 17.23 -34.70 -17.73
N SER A 448 17.61 -35.89 -17.25
CA SER A 448 17.72 -36.20 -15.84
C SER A 448 19.15 -36.58 -15.48
N GLU A 449 19.62 -36.15 -14.32
CA GLU A 449 20.93 -36.52 -13.77
C GLU A 449 20.76 -37.52 -12.63
N PHE A 450 21.64 -38.52 -12.57
CA PHE A 450 21.65 -39.55 -11.54
C PHE A 450 22.99 -39.56 -10.81
N ILE A 451 22.96 -39.85 -9.50
CA ILE A 451 24.18 -40.09 -8.73
C ILE A 451 24.73 -41.47 -9.10
N ASN A 452 26.05 -41.61 -9.13
CA ASN A 452 26.69 -42.89 -9.35
C ASN A 452 26.36 -43.88 -8.21
N LYS A 453 25.87 -45.07 -8.57
CA LYS A 453 25.54 -46.14 -7.60
C LYS A 453 26.74 -46.57 -6.73
N ALA A 454 27.98 -46.33 -7.18
CA ALA A 454 29.19 -46.57 -6.39
C ALA A 454 29.31 -45.70 -5.13
N ASP A 455 28.61 -44.57 -5.07
CA ASP A 455 28.57 -43.71 -3.87
C ASP A 455 27.63 -44.26 -2.78
N PHE A 456 26.90 -45.35 -3.06
CA PHE A 456 25.96 -45.97 -2.12
C PHE A 456 26.42 -47.35 -1.64
N SER A 457 26.01 -47.69 -0.43
CA SER A 457 26.14 -49.00 0.20
C SER A 457 24.75 -49.51 0.58
N ILE A 458 24.49 -50.81 0.36
CA ILE A 458 23.21 -51.45 0.66
C ILE A 458 23.45 -52.56 1.68
N GLU A 459 22.79 -52.46 2.83
CA GLU A 459 22.76 -53.53 3.83
C GLU A 459 21.39 -54.23 3.82
N GLY A 460 21.40 -55.55 3.60
CA GLY A 460 20.22 -56.43 3.55
C GLY A 460 19.78 -56.80 2.12
N SER A 461 19.22 -58.01 1.94
CA SER A 461 18.72 -58.49 0.65
C SER A 461 17.21 -58.19 0.48
N GLY A 462 16.82 -57.48 -0.57
CA GLY A 462 15.43 -57.21 -0.94
C GLY A 462 15.10 -55.72 -1.18
N SER A 463 13.87 -55.42 -1.60
CA SER A 463 13.35 -54.07 -1.95
C SER A 463 13.26 -53.06 -0.79
N ILE A 464 13.69 -53.44 0.42
CA ILE A 464 13.67 -52.65 1.67
C ILE A 464 15.06 -52.62 2.34
N GLY A 465 16.14 -52.81 1.57
CA GLY A 465 17.51 -52.66 2.10
C GLY A 465 17.76 -51.27 2.68
N LYS A 466 18.63 -51.18 3.70
CA LYS A 466 19.14 -49.89 4.22
C LYS A 466 20.07 -49.31 3.16
N VAL A 467 19.63 -48.22 2.54
CA VAL A 467 20.42 -47.47 1.55
C VAL A 467 21.21 -46.42 2.32
N SER A 468 22.51 -46.64 2.42
CA SER A 468 23.44 -45.72 3.09
C SER A 468 24.33 -45.06 2.05
N LEU A 469 24.34 -43.74 2.07
CA LEU A 469 25.17 -42.91 1.21
C LEU A 469 26.57 -42.80 1.84
N SER A 470 27.57 -43.32 1.15
CA SER A 470 28.91 -43.63 1.69
C SER A 470 29.94 -42.50 1.56
N THR A 471 29.65 -41.48 0.73
CA THR A 471 30.55 -40.37 0.39
C THR A 471 29.81 -39.05 0.18
N LYS A 472 30.57 -37.95 0.34
CA LYS A 472 30.19 -36.54 0.48
C LYS A 472 29.09 -36.03 -0.48
N LEU A 473 27.89 -35.75 0.02
CA LEU A 473 27.03 -34.74 -0.61
C LEU A 473 27.21 -33.38 0.11
N GLY A 474 27.26 -32.30 -0.68
CA GLY A 474 27.53 -30.93 -0.21
C GLY A 474 28.86 -30.29 -0.66
N TYR A 475 29.73 -31.00 -1.40
CA TYR A 475 30.98 -30.44 -1.97
C TYR A 475 31.16 -30.66 -3.48
N GLY A 476 30.09 -31.09 -4.17
CA GLY A 476 30.09 -31.53 -5.58
C GLY A 476 29.87 -33.03 -5.70
N PHE A 477 28.92 -33.43 -6.56
CA PHE A 477 28.69 -34.84 -6.89
C PHE A 477 29.99 -35.43 -7.48
N SER A 478 30.41 -36.62 -7.04
CA SER A 478 31.67 -37.21 -7.50
C SER A 478 31.65 -37.38 -9.02
N HIS A 479 30.56 -37.96 -9.54
CA HIS A 479 30.21 -38.10 -10.94
C HIS A 479 28.68 -38.20 -11.05
N THR A 480 28.05 -37.38 -11.90
CA THR A 480 26.66 -37.58 -12.32
C THR A 480 26.60 -38.28 -13.66
N LYS A 481 25.54 -39.05 -13.89
CA LYS A 481 25.21 -39.61 -15.20
C LYS A 481 23.95 -38.94 -15.72
N THR A 482 24.07 -38.27 -16.87
CA THR A 482 22.92 -37.67 -17.55
C THR A 482 22.24 -38.69 -18.45
N VAL A 483 20.91 -38.79 -18.36
CA VAL A 483 20.07 -39.67 -19.18
C VAL A 483 18.91 -38.86 -19.74
N SER A 484 18.66 -38.99 -21.05
CA SER A 484 17.47 -38.43 -21.69
C SER A 484 16.33 -39.43 -21.58
N ASN A 485 15.24 -39.03 -20.94
CA ASN A 485 14.04 -39.83 -20.73
C ASN A 485 12.85 -39.19 -21.43
N LYS A 486 11.78 -39.98 -21.62
CA LYS A 486 10.48 -39.48 -22.06
C LYS A 486 9.48 -39.65 -20.93
N ALA A 487 8.83 -38.55 -20.54
CA ALA A 487 7.68 -38.57 -19.65
C ALA A 487 6.41 -38.66 -20.51
N THR A 488 5.54 -39.61 -20.20
CA THR A 488 4.23 -39.75 -20.84
C THR A 488 3.18 -39.10 -19.96
N ILE A 489 2.38 -38.20 -20.52
CA ILE A 489 1.42 -37.39 -19.77
C ILE A 489 0.05 -37.48 -20.45
N GLN A 490 -1.00 -37.76 -19.67
CA GLN A 490 -2.39 -37.71 -20.16
C GLN A 490 -3.00 -36.34 -19.87
N THR A 491 -3.58 -35.68 -20.88
CA THR A 491 -4.25 -34.36 -20.80
C THR A 491 -5.45 -34.32 -21.75
N THR A 492 -6.12 -33.18 -21.94
CA THR A 492 -7.14 -32.99 -22.98
C THR A 492 -6.65 -32.04 -24.07
N VAL A 493 -7.30 -32.06 -25.24
CA VAL A 493 -6.99 -31.13 -26.35
C VAL A 493 -7.24 -29.68 -25.96
N GLU A 494 -8.22 -29.43 -25.10
CA GLU A 494 -8.64 -28.09 -24.70
C GLU A 494 -7.88 -27.56 -23.48
N SER A 495 -7.12 -28.40 -22.75
CA SER A 495 -6.36 -27.96 -21.56
C SER A 495 -5.25 -26.97 -21.92
N ASP A 496 -5.12 -25.91 -21.13
CA ASP A 496 -4.10 -24.88 -21.32
C ASP A 496 -2.80 -25.17 -20.54
N PRO A 497 -1.66 -25.38 -21.23
CA PRO A 497 -0.40 -25.67 -20.56
C PRO A 497 0.19 -24.41 -19.89
N LEU A 498 0.44 -24.53 -18.60
CA LEU A 498 1.02 -23.49 -17.73
C LEU A 498 2.55 -23.62 -17.56
N GLY A 499 3.15 -24.57 -18.27
CA GLY A 499 4.59 -24.79 -18.33
C GLY A 499 5.07 -25.92 -17.43
N THR A 500 6.39 -25.95 -17.17
CA THR A 500 7.04 -27.01 -16.39
C THR A 500 7.86 -26.40 -15.28
N LEU A 501 7.57 -26.80 -14.05
CA LEU A 501 8.40 -26.51 -12.90
C LEU A 501 9.48 -27.58 -12.80
N TYR A 502 10.71 -27.14 -12.55
CA TYR A 502 11.89 -27.99 -12.46
C TYR A 502 12.55 -27.79 -11.09
N PHE A 503 12.41 -28.78 -10.22
CA PHE A 503 13.02 -28.78 -8.89
C PHE A 503 14.25 -29.68 -8.91
N GLN A 504 15.36 -29.20 -8.38
CA GLN A 504 16.58 -29.98 -8.18
C GLN A 504 16.76 -30.34 -6.72
N TYR A 505 17.35 -31.49 -6.45
CA TYR A 505 17.61 -31.97 -5.10
C TYR A 505 18.52 -31.00 -4.32
N ASN A 506 19.46 -30.37 -5.03
CA ASN A 506 20.38 -29.37 -4.48
C ASN A 506 19.80 -27.96 -4.39
N ASP A 507 18.55 -27.72 -4.81
CA ASP A 507 17.89 -26.45 -4.55
C ASP A 507 17.81 -26.19 -3.04
N PRO A 508 18.08 -24.96 -2.57
CA PRO A 508 17.86 -24.63 -1.17
C PRO A 508 16.37 -24.77 -0.82
N ILE A 509 16.04 -25.04 0.45
CA ILE A 509 14.64 -25.02 0.92
C ILE A 509 14.38 -23.67 1.60
N ILE A 510 15.18 -23.34 2.60
CA ILE A 510 15.25 -22.01 3.22
C ILE A 510 16.38 -21.23 2.56
N ARG A 511 16.11 -19.97 2.20
CA ARG A 511 17.11 -19.04 1.63
C ARG A 511 17.55 -17.97 2.61
N ASP A 512 16.69 -17.60 3.54
CA ASP A 512 16.95 -16.56 4.52
C ASP A 512 16.09 -16.74 5.78
N GLU A 513 16.51 -16.15 6.88
CA GLU A 513 15.86 -16.20 8.19
C GLU A 513 15.91 -14.84 8.88
N ILE A 514 14.75 -14.32 9.28
CA ILE A 514 14.63 -13.08 10.06
C ILE A 514 13.65 -13.34 11.21
N ASN A 515 14.13 -13.18 12.45
CA ASN A 515 13.30 -13.22 13.67
C ASN A 515 12.33 -14.42 13.78
N GLY A 516 12.78 -15.63 13.41
CA GLY A 516 11.96 -16.85 13.46
C GLY A 516 10.97 -17.01 12.30
N THR A 517 11.08 -16.16 11.28
CA THR A 517 10.40 -16.30 10.00
C THR A 517 11.42 -16.64 8.91
N TYR A 518 10.98 -17.32 7.85
CA TYR A 518 11.87 -17.89 6.84
C TYR A 518 11.46 -17.54 5.43
N LYS A 519 12.43 -17.16 4.59
CA LYS A 519 12.25 -17.00 3.15
C LYS A 519 12.47 -18.35 2.47
N LEU A 520 11.44 -18.85 1.81
CA LEU A 520 11.47 -20.14 1.11
C LEU A 520 11.96 -20.00 -0.33
N TYR A 521 12.52 -21.08 -0.87
CA TYR A 521 12.87 -21.18 -2.28
C TYR A 521 11.63 -21.48 -3.13
N ASN A 522 11.49 -20.76 -4.25
CA ASN A 522 10.39 -20.89 -5.16
C ASN A 522 10.93 -21.22 -6.56
N VAL A 523 10.26 -22.12 -7.26
CA VAL A 523 10.53 -22.43 -8.67
C VAL A 523 9.43 -21.81 -9.54
N SER A 524 9.80 -21.29 -10.71
CA SER A 524 8.89 -20.61 -11.63
C SER A 524 8.97 -21.22 -13.04
N SER A 525 7.81 -21.44 -13.66
CA SER A 525 7.68 -21.72 -15.09
C SER A 525 7.47 -20.46 -15.93
N GLY A 526 7.41 -19.28 -15.29
CA GLY A 526 6.92 -18.03 -15.87
C GLY A 526 5.44 -17.80 -15.59
N SER A 527 4.59 -18.80 -15.85
CA SER A 527 3.14 -18.72 -15.63
C SER A 527 2.71 -19.25 -14.26
N VAL A 528 3.52 -20.13 -13.64
CA VAL A 528 3.25 -20.70 -12.31
C VAL A 528 4.49 -20.58 -11.46
N VAL A 529 4.30 -20.30 -10.18
CA VAL A 529 5.35 -20.36 -9.18
C VAL A 529 4.92 -21.28 -8.05
N ALA A 530 5.81 -22.16 -7.61
CA ALA A 530 5.51 -23.14 -6.57
C ALA A 530 6.67 -23.33 -5.60
N THR A 531 6.32 -23.79 -4.39
CA THR A 531 7.25 -24.13 -3.31
C THR A 531 7.03 -25.59 -2.91
N LEU A 532 8.10 -26.38 -2.88
CA LEU A 532 8.10 -27.70 -2.25
C LEU A 532 8.70 -27.61 -0.85
N LEU A 533 8.07 -28.27 0.11
CA LEU A 533 8.61 -28.47 1.46
C LEU A 533 8.67 -29.96 1.79
N PRO A 534 9.77 -30.43 2.40
CA PRO A 534 9.81 -31.77 2.98
C PRO A 534 8.83 -31.91 4.15
N VAL A 535 8.18 -33.06 4.23
CA VAL A 535 7.30 -33.48 5.32
C VAL A 535 7.68 -34.88 5.79
N ASP A 536 7.36 -35.19 7.05
CA ASP A 536 7.58 -36.50 7.67
C ASP A 536 6.26 -37.28 7.67
N SER A 537 6.14 -38.27 6.79
CA SER A 537 4.90 -39.04 6.63
C SER A 537 4.66 -40.06 7.75
N SER A 538 5.53 -40.11 8.77
CA SER A 538 5.33 -40.96 9.95
C SER A 538 4.54 -40.30 11.07
N LYS A 539 4.28 -38.99 10.94
CA LYS A 539 3.57 -38.15 11.90
C LYS A 539 2.31 -37.60 11.25
#